data_AF-A0A9D1IQJ3-F1
#
_entry.id   AF-A0A9D1IQJ3-F1
#
_cell.length_a   1.000
_cell.length_b   1.000
_cell.length_c   1.000
_cell.angle_alpha   90.00
_cell.angle_beta   90.00
_cell.angle_gamma   90.00
#
_symmetry.space_group_name_H-M   'P 1'
#
loop_
_entity.id
_entity.type
_entity.pdbx_description
1 polymer ?
#
loop_
_entity_poly.entity_id
_entity_poly.type
_entity_poly.pdbx_seq_one_letter_code
_entity_poly.pdbx_strand_id
1 'polypeptide(L)' 'MLKISEKLSDLSSLGLDDKIVEKLKQNGILSTKELCKTSKKTLKKLNFSVKDVNYIEVKLQLLGLDLSRK' A
#
# COMPACT_ATOMS: atom_id res chain seq x y z
N MET A 1 -28.53 9.13 2.23
CA MET A 1 -27.58 8.07 1.83
C MET A 1 -26.21 8.42 2.37
N LEU A 2 -25.73 7.67 3.36
CA LEU A 2 -24.38 7.86 3.91
C LEU A 2 -23.36 7.43 2.84
N LYS A 3 -22.60 8.38 2.29
CA LYS A 3 -21.46 8.12 1.42
C LYS A 3 -20.37 7.43 2.25
N ILE A 4 -20.32 6.11 2.20
CA ILE A 4 -19.27 5.27 2.84
C ILE A 4 -17.90 5.43 2.14
N SER A 5 -17.72 6.41 1.24
CA SER A 5 -16.56 6.46 0.34
C SER A 5 -15.37 7.30 0.83
N GLU A 6 -15.30 7.73 2.09
CA GLU A 6 -14.26 8.65 2.56
C GLU A 6 -13.41 8.16 3.73
N LYS A 7 -13.33 6.82 3.93
CA LYS A 7 -12.51 6.24 5.02
C LYS A 7 -11.35 5.35 4.56
N LEU A 8 -11.03 5.35 3.27
CA LEU A 8 -9.90 4.59 2.69
C LEU A 8 -8.97 5.51 1.89
N SER A 9 -8.66 6.69 2.44
CA SER A 9 -7.92 7.73 1.73
C SER A 9 -6.42 7.70 2.00
N ASP A 10 -6.01 7.16 3.15
CA ASP A 10 -4.67 7.37 3.68
C ASP A 10 -3.93 6.07 4.00
N LEU A 11 -2.65 6.00 3.65
CA LEU A 11 -1.76 4.86 3.96
C LEU A 11 -1.67 4.57 5.47
N SER A 12 -1.96 5.59 6.29
CA SER A 12 -2.03 5.49 7.75
C SER A 12 -3.02 4.42 8.23
N SER A 13 -4.06 4.12 7.44
CA SER A 13 -5.05 3.07 7.75
C SER A 13 -4.49 1.64 7.65
N LEU A 14 -3.35 1.42 6.98
CA LEU A 14 -2.76 0.08 6.85
C LEU A 14 -1.96 -0.37 8.08
N GLY A 15 -1.62 0.53 9.00
CA GLY A 15 -0.69 0.21 10.10
C GLY A 15 0.66 -0.28 9.57
N LEU A 16 1.14 0.35 8.49
CA LEU A 16 2.50 0.20 7.98
C LEU A 16 3.46 0.99 8.88
N ASP A 17 4.73 0.59 8.86
CA ASP A 17 5.80 1.35 9.53
C ASP A 17 5.97 2.72 8.84
N ASP A 18 6.22 3.78 9.61
CA ASP A 18 6.37 5.14 9.08
C ASP A 18 7.42 5.22 7.97
N LYS A 19 8.52 4.46 8.08
CA LYS A 19 9.58 4.41 7.05
C LYS A 19 9.06 3.86 5.73
N ILE A 20 8.17 2.87 5.77
CA ILE A 20 7.55 2.30 4.58
C ILE A 20 6.55 3.29 3.99
N VAL A 21 5.76 3.96 4.84
CA VAL A 21 4.81 5.00 4.41
C VAL A 21 5.53 6.17 3.74
N GLU A 22 6.60 6.68 4.33
CA GLU A 22 7.40 7.75 3.73
C GLU A 22 7.98 7.33 2.39
N LYS A 23 8.54 6.11 2.30
CA LYS A 23 9.09 5.60 1.05
C LYS A 23 8.02 5.42 -0.02
N LEU A 24 6.81 4.97 0.33
CA LEU A 24 5.69 4.90 -0.60
C LEU A 24 5.30 6.29 -1.11
N LYS A 25 5.20 7.28 -0.21
CA LYS A 25 4.90 8.67 -0.54
C LYS A 25 5.96 9.30 -1.44
N GLN A 26 7.25 9.05 -1.17
CA GLN A 26 8.37 9.49 -2.02
C GLN A 26 8.30 8.93 -3.44
N ASN A 27 7.70 7.75 -3.61
CA ASN A 27 7.47 7.13 -4.92
C ASN A 27 6.09 7.47 -5.53
N GLY A 28 5.39 8.47 -4.98
CA GLY A 28 4.10 8.94 -5.49
C GLY A 28 2.89 8.10 -5.09
N ILE A 29 3.07 7.08 -4.24
CA ILE A 29 1.97 6.28 -3.71
C ILE A 29 1.45 6.98 -2.47
N LEU A 30 0.40 7.79 -2.64
CA LEU A 30 -0.16 8.63 -1.57
C LEU A 30 -1.36 7.99 -0.84
N SER A 31 -1.95 6.94 -1.41
CA SER A 31 -3.18 6.34 -0.90
C SER A 31 -3.18 4.83 -1.04
N THR A 32 -3.93 4.15 -0.16
CA THR A 32 -4.15 2.70 -0.20
C THR A 32 -4.65 2.21 -1.56
N LYS A 33 -5.53 2.98 -2.23
CA LYS A 33 -6.03 2.63 -3.57
C LYS A 33 -4.92 2.56 -4.62
N GLU A 34 -3.99 3.51 -4.60
CA GLU A 34 -2.84 3.51 -5.51
C GLU A 34 -1.89 2.37 -5.17
N LEU A 35 -1.71 2.08 -3.88
CA LEU A 35 -0.93 0.94 -3.43
C LEU A 35 -1.53 -0.39 -3.94
N CYS A 36 -2.85 -0.59 -3.86
CA CYS A 36 -3.50 -1.79 -4.38
C CYS A 36 -3.39 -1.93 -5.91
N LYS A 37 -3.27 -0.82 -6.65
CA LYS A 37 -2.99 -0.86 -8.10
C LYS A 37 -1.54 -1.19 -8.42
N THR A 38 -0.65 -1.11 -7.43
CA THR A 38 0.78 -1.37 -7.58
C THR A 38 1.04 -2.87 -7.46
N SER A 39 1.90 -3.40 -8.34
CA SER A 39 2.31 -4.81 -8.31
C SER A 39 3.56 -5.01 -7.46
N LYS A 40 3.78 -6.24 -6.95
CA LYS A 40 5.03 -6.61 -6.26
C LYS A 40 6.28 -6.31 -7.08
N LYS A 41 6.21 -6.51 -8.41
CA LYS A 41 7.29 -6.18 -9.34
C LYS A 41 7.58 -4.68 -9.35
N THR A 42 6.55 -3.84 -9.33
CA THR A 42 6.70 -2.39 -9.29
C THR A 42 7.32 -1.96 -7.97
N LEU A 43 6.86 -2.47 -6.82
CA LEU A 43 7.48 -2.16 -5.53
C LEU A 43 8.97 -2.56 -5.51
N LYS A 44 9.33 -3.72 -6.07
CA LYS A 44 10.75 -4.10 -6.21
C LYS A 44 11.54 -3.12 -7.10
N LYS A 45 10.95 -2.62 -8.19
CA LYS A 45 11.57 -1.58 -9.03
C LYS A 45 11.73 -0.23 -8.32
N LEU A 46 10.84 0.07 -7.36
CA LEU A 46 10.92 1.23 -6.47
C LEU A 46 11.88 1.00 -5.29
N ASN A 47 12.77 0.02 -5.41
CA ASN A 47 13.80 -0.30 -4.44
C ASN A 47 13.27 -0.75 -3.06
N PHE A 48 12.05 -1.31 -3.00
CA PHE A 48 11.57 -2.01 -1.80
C PHE A 48 12.19 -3.40 -1.73
N SER A 49 12.66 -3.79 -0.54
CA SER A 49 13.20 -5.13 -0.31
C SER A 49 12.08 -6.16 -0.42
N VAL A 50 12.45 -7.42 -0.70
CA VAL A 50 11.49 -8.54 -0.68
C VAL A 50 10.77 -8.62 0.67
N LYS A 51 11.48 -8.32 1.78
CA LYS A 51 10.89 -8.27 3.13
C LYS A 51 9.83 -7.17 3.23
N ASP A 52 10.13 -5.97 2.73
CA ASP A 52 9.20 -4.83 2.74
C ASP A 52 7.96 -5.11 1.90
N VAL A 53 8.14 -5.68 0.70
CA VAL A 53 7.03 -6.03 -0.20
C VAL A 53 6.10 -7.06 0.44
N ASN A 54 6.66 -8.11 1.04
CA ASN A 54 5.86 -9.11 1.76
C ASN A 54 5.16 -8.49 2.98
N TYR A 55 5.84 -7.61 3.73
CA TYR A 55 5.23 -6.92 4.86
C TYR A 55 4.03 -6.08 4.43
N ILE A 56 4.18 -5.28 3.36
CA ILE A 56 3.09 -4.48 2.78
C ILE A 56 1.93 -5.37 2.33
N GLU A 57 2.23 -6.46 1.63
CA GLU A 57 1.22 -7.43 1.18
C GLU A 57 0.44 -8.03 2.34
N VAL A 58 1.11 -8.51 3.39
CA VAL A 58 0.46 -9.08 4.56
C VAL A 58 -0.46 -8.05 5.22
N LYS A 59 -0.01 -6.80 5.37
CA LYS A 59 -0.82 -5.72 5.94
C LYS A 59 -2.06 -5.41 5.10
N LEU A 60 -1.94 -5.42 3.78
CA LEU A 60 -3.08 -5.29 2.87
C LEU A 60 -4.07 -6.45 3.05
N GLN A 61 -3.57 -7.70 3.08
CA GLN A 61 -4.39 -8.89 3.18
C GLN A 61 -5.15 -8.97 4.52
N LEU A 62 -4.56 -8.48 5.62
CA LEU A 62 -5.25 -8.34 6.90
C LEU A 62 -6.46 -7.41 6.85
N LEU A 63 -6.49 -6.48 5.88
CA LEU A 63 -7.61 -5.58 5.62
C LEU A 63 -8.53 -6.08 4.51
N GLY A 64 -8.33 -7.30 4.00
CA GLY A 64 -9.06 -7.85 2.87
C GLY A 64 -8.70 -7.21 1.52
N LEU A 65 -7.55 -6.56 1.44
CA LEU A 65 -7.00 -5.93 0.22
C LEU A 65 -5.83 -6.75 -0.32
N ASP A 66 -5.51 -6.59 -1.59
CA ASP A 66 -4.39 -7.28 -2.23
C ASP A 66 -3.65 -6.32 -3.17
N LEU A 67 -2.36 -6.60 -3.40
CA LEU A 67 -1.59 -5.90 -4.43
C LEU A 67 -2.04 -6.36 -5.83
N SER A 68 -1.78 -5.52 -6.83
CA SER A 68 -2.12 -5.87 -8.20
C SER A 68 -1.29 -7.09 -8.67
N ARG A 69 -1.96 -7.99 -9.39
CA ARG A 69 -1.35 -9.20 -9.98
C ARG A 69 -0.69 -8.95 -11.36
N LYS A 70 -0.77 -7.73 -11.90
CA LYS A 70 -0.21 -7.36 -13.21
C LYS A 70 1.32 -7.47 -13.25
#